data_AF-A0A838F657-F1
#
_entry.id   AF-A0A838F657-F1
#
_cell.length_a   1.000
_cell.length_b   1.000
_cell.length_c   1.000
_cell.angle_alpha   90.00
_cell.angle_beta   90.00
_cell.angle_gamma   90.00
#
_symmetry.space_group_name_H-M   'P 1'
#
loop_
_entity.id
_entity.type
_entity.pdbx_description
1 polymer ?
#
loop_
_entity_poly.entity_id
_entity_poly.type
_entity_poly.pdbx_seq_one_letter_code
_entity_poly.pdbx_strand_id
1 'polypeptide(L)'
;GLKGTAMLPWDISDKRLDAVVQYIKTFAPEVWEGKDKVLGTKYELPADPFGDVYRHQAIEKGKKVYHVTAACIQCHRGYETKDNISKYNQEINKVPLKPEEFAADLYLVKHQDGDFNYKIVPPDFTHHELRSITDVPSMVYRLMYGVNGSGMPGWKDVVTDQELWALAYYVQSLREMKDTPARYELLEKLKNQK
;
A
#
# COMPACT_ATOMS: atom_id res chain seq x y z
N GLY A 1 5.53 5.83 17.12
CA GLY A 1 4.06 5.89 17.18
C GLY A 1 3.47 5.55 15.83
N LEU A 2 2.18 5.22 15.79
CA LEU A 2 1.43 4.95 14.56
C LEU A 2 0.42 6.06 14.33
N LYS A 3 0.57 6.78 13.22
CA LYS A 3 -0.32 7.90 12.85
C LYS A 3 -1.76 7.43 12.74
N GLY A 4 -2.70 8.25 13.21
CA GLY A 4 -4.13 7.95 13.21
C GLY A 4 -4.57 6.87 14.21
N THR A 5 -3.77 6.57 15.24
CA THR A 5 -4.11 5.62 16.31
C THR A 5 -3.74 6.18 17.68
N ALA A 6 -4.21 5.53 18.75
CA ALA A 6 -3.78 5.84 20.12
C ALA A 6 -2.31 5.46 20.43
N MET A 7 -1.59 4.83 19.48
CA MET A 7 -0.21 4.40 19.68
C MET A 7 0.77 5.57 19.47
N LEU A 8 1.01 6.34 20.53
CA LEU A 8 1.90 7.50 20.53
C LEU A 8 3.37 7.13 20.22
N PRO A 9 4.20 8.08 19.76
CA PRO A 9 5.65 7.94 19.87
C PRO A 9 6.05 7.95 21.35
N TRP A 10 6.83 6.95 21.77
CA TRP A 10 7.32 6.83 23.14
C TRP A 10 8.80 7.15 23.17
N ASP A 11 9.16 8.15 23.96
CA ASP A 11 10.56 8.46 24.26
C ASP A 11 10.99 7.65 25.49
N ILE A 12 11.59 6.48 25.25
CA ILE A 12 12.06 5.55 26.28
C ILE A 12 13.48 5.08 25.95
N SER A 13 14.26 4.75 26.97
CA SER A 13 15.62 4.24 26.79
C SER A 13 15.64 2.85 26.15
N ASP A 14 16.73 2.51 25.45
CA ASP A 14 16.92 1.21 24.79
C ASP A 14 16.73 0.04 25.75
N LYS A 15 17.23 0.16 26.99
CA LYS A 15 17.04 -0.86 28.03
C LYS A 15 15.56 -1.08 28.36
N ARG A 16 14.76 -0.01 28.42
CA ARG A 16 13.32 -0.11 28.67
C ARG A 16 12.59 -0.64 27.43
N LEU A 17 13.01 -0.24 26.24
CA LEU A 17 12.48 -0.75 24.99
C LEU A 17 12.68 -2.27 24.88
N ASP A 18 13.89 -2.76 25.14
CA ASP A 18 14.17 -4.21 25.14
C ASP A 18 13.31 -4.95 26.15
N ALA A 19 13.22 -4.45 27.39
CA ALA A 19 12.36 -5.06 28.42
C ALA A 19 10.88 -5.17 27.98
N VAL A 20 10.34 -4.13 27.34
CA VAL A 20 8.98 -4.15 26.78
C VAL A 20 8.86 -5.12 25.62
N VAL A 21 9.85 -5.18 24.72
CA VAL A 21 9.87 -6.14 23.61
C VAL A 21 9.87 -7.58 24.12
N GLN A 22 10.69 -7.91 25.13
CA GLN A 22 10.70 -9.25 25.72
C GLN A 22 9.34 -9.58 26.36
N TYR A 23 8.72 -8.63 27.06
CA TYR A 23 7.39 -8.82 27.63
C TYR A 23 6.31 -9.05 26.56
N ILE A 24 6.32 -8.29 25.45
CA ILE A 24 5.34 -8.50 24.37
C ILE A 24 5.48 -9.91 23.75
N LYS A 25 6.70 -10.43 23.63
CA LYS A 25 6.93 -11.77 23.08
C LYS A 25 6.30 -12.88 23.92
N THR A 26 6.15 -12.70 25.24
CA THR A 26 5.53 -13.71 26.11
C THR A 26 4.05 -13.92 25.83
N PHE A 27 3.38 -13.02 25.09
CA PHE A 27 1.99 -13.21 24.67
C PHE A 27 1.83 -14.14 23.45
N ALA A 28 2.92 -14.52 22.80
CA ALA A 28 2.91 -15.43 21.65
C ALA A 28 4.07 -16.45 21.74
N PRO A 29 4.10 -17.31 22.79
CA PRO A 29 5.21 -18.24 23.01
C PRO A 29 5.39 -19.21 21.84
N GLU A 30 4.30 -19.62 21.18
CA GLU A 30 4.35 -20.50 20.00
C GLU A 30 5.10 -19.88 18.80
N VAL A 31 5.21 -18.55 18.74
CA VAL A 31 5.93 -17.80 17.70
C VAL A 31 7.38 -17.56 18.10
N TRP A 32 7.64 -17.26 19.37
CA TRP A 32 8.92 -16.72 19.83
C TRP A 32 9.81 -17.70 20.62
N GLU A 33 9.24 -18.74 21.21
CA GLU A 33 9.96 -19.66 22.08
C GLU A 33 10.21 -21.01 21.38
N GLY A 34 11.45 -21.49 21.46
CA GLY A 34 11.87 -22.76 20.86
C GLY A 34 13.05 -22.60 19.90
N LYS A 35 13.91 -23.60 19.84
CA LYS A 35 15.07 -23.63 18.93
C LYS A 35 14.67 -23.92 17.48
N ASP A 36 13.46 -24.41 17.28
CA ASP A 36 12.83 -24.71 16.00
C ASP A 36 12.22 -23.47 15.31
N LYS A 37 12.08 -22.34 16.03
CA LYS A 37 11.47 -21.14 15.47
C LYS A 37 12.42 -20.44 14.50
N VAL A 38 11.91 -20.15 13.31
CA VAL A 38 12.62 -19.44 12.24
C VAL A 38 12.00 -18.06 12.10
N LEU A 39 12.85 -17.03 12.10
CA LEU A 39 12.40 -15.65 11.87
C LEU A 39 11.91 -15.49 10.42
N GLY A 40 10.98 -14.57 10.20
CA GLY A 40 10.54 -14.21 8.86
C GLY A 40 11.71 -13.74 7.98
N THR A 41 11.58 -13.92 6.67
CA THR A 41 12.57 -13.49 5.68
C THR A 41 12.85 -12.01 5.82
N LYS A 42 14.11 -11.64 6.06
CA LYS A 42 14.55 -10.25 5.99
C LYS A 42 14.81 -9.91 4.53
N TYR A 43 13.99 -9.04 3.96
CA TYR A 43 14.25 -8.47 2.65
C TYR A 43 15.17 -7.26 2.76
N GLU A 44 16.12 -7.19 1.81
CA GLU A 44 16.93 -6.00 1.57
C GLU A 44 16.19 -5.07 0.61
N LEU A 45 16.29 -3.75 0.83
CA LEU A 45 15.68 -2.77 -0.06
C LEU A 45 16.39 -2.82 -1.42
N PRO A 46 15.67 -3.09 -2.53
CA PRO A 46 16.26 -3.05 -3.86
C PRO A 46 16.67 -1.62 -4.21
N ALA A 47 17.73 -1.46 -5.01
CA ALA A 47 18.17 -0.16 -5.49
C ALA A 47 17.04 0.54 -6.27
N ASP A 48 16.87 1.85 -6.04
CA ASP A 48 15.88 2.66 -6.74
C ASP A 48 16.35 2.93 -8.17
N PRO A 49 15.67 2.39 -9.21
CA PRO A 49 16.07 2.59 -10.59
C PRO A 49 15.59 3.92 -11.17
N PHE A 50 14.72 4.65 -10.46
CA PHE A 50 14.13 5.89 -10.98
C PHE A 50 14.76 7.13 -10.36
N GLY A 51 14.85 7.17 -9.02
CA GLY A 51 15.19 8.37 -8.28
C GLY A 51 14.30 9.56 -8.67
N ASP A 52 14.76 10.77 -8.35
CA ASP A 52 14.02 11.98 -8.69
C ASP A 52 13.98 12.25 -10.20
N VAL A 53 15.03 11.86 -10.93
CA VAL A 53 15.19 12.14 -12.37
C VAL A 53 14.09 11.46 -13.19
N TYR A 54 13.77 10.20 -12.89
CA TYR A 54 12.79 9.42 -13.65
C TYR A 54 11.48 9.22 -12.88
N ARG A 55 11.24 10.02 -11.85
CA ARG A 55 10.04 9.95 -11.01
C ARG A 55 8.73 9.98 -11.81
N HIS A 56 8.66 10.78 -12.87
CA HIS A 56 7.47 10.83 -13.74
C HIS A 56 7.20 9.48 -14.43
N GLN A 57 8.24 8.77 -14.87
CA GLN A 57 8.11 7.44 -15.48
C GLN A 57 7.68 6.41 -14.44
N ALA A 58 8.22 6.53 -13.21
CA ALA A 58 7.83 5.70 -12.08
C ALA A 58 6.33 5.83 -11.79
N ILE A 59 5.82 7.06 -11.76
CA ILE A 59 4.39 7.36 -11.52
C ILE A 59 3.51 6.76 -12.63
N GLU A 60 3.86 6.96 -13.91
CA GLU A 60 3.08 6.40 -15.02
C GLU A 60 3.09 4.87 -15.04
N LYS A 61 4.23 4.24 -14.75
CA LYS A 61 4.30 2.79 -14.57
C LYS A 61 3.48 2.34 -13.37
N GLY A 62 3.59 3.04 -12.25
CA GLY A 62 2.89 2.73 -10.99
C GLY A 62 1.37 2.81 -11.13
N LYS A 63 0.84 3.75 -11.92
CA LYS A 63 -0.60 3.78 -12.27
C LYS A 63 -1.06 2.48 -12.89
N LYS A 64 -0.32 1.95 -13.87
CA LYS A 64 -0.68 0.72 -14.58
C LYS A 64 -0.59 -0.48 -13.65
N VAL A 65 0.49 -0.59 -12.88
CA VAL A 65 0.67 -1.68 -11.92
C VAL A 65 -0.44 -1.67 -10.86
N TYR A 66 -0.76 -0.50 -10.30
CA TYR A 66 -1.77 -0.36 -9.26
C TYR A 66 -3.17 -0.78 -9.71
N HIS A 67 -3.57 -0.35 -10.90
CA HIS A 67 -4.93 -0.59 -11.40
C HIS A 67 -5.09 -1.95 -12.09
N VAL A 68 -4.01 -2.52 -12.64
CA VAL A 68 -4.09 -3.73 -13.48
C VAL A 68 -3.23 -4.85 -12.91
N THR A 69 -1.91 -4.72 -12.93
CA THR A 69 -0.99 -5.85 -12.63
C THR A 69 -1.14 -6.36 -11.19
N ALA A 70 -1.06 -5.47 -10.22
CA ALA A 70 -1.23 -5.78 -8.80
C ALA A 70 -2.69 -5.66 -8.35
N ALA A 71 -3.57 -5.10 -9.18
CA ALA A 71 -5.00 -4.93 -8.90
C ALA A 71 -5.30 -4.39 -7.49
N CYS A 72 -4.51 -3.43 -7.00
CA CYS A 72 -4.66 -2.83 -5.67
C CYS A 72 -6.06 -2.21 -5.46
N ILE A 73 -6.73 -1.87 -6.57
CA ILE A 73 -8.13 -1.39 -6.65
C ILE A 73 -9.18 -2.41 -6.16
N GLN A 74 -8.81 -3.67 -5.95
CA GLN A 74 -9.71 -4.66 -5.37
C GLN A 74 -10.08 -4.32 -3.92
N CYS A 75 -9.16 -3.69 -3.18
CA CYS A 75 -9.37 -3.30 -1.78
C CYS A 75 -9.31 -1.78 -1.59
N HIS A 76 -8.42 -1.10 -2.32
CA HIS A 76 -8.26 0.34 -2.27
C HIS A 76 -9.14 1.05 -3.31
N ARG A 77 -9.35 2.35 -3.11
CA ARG A 77 -10.03 3.22 -4.08
C ARG A 77 -9.29 3.22 -5.42
N GLY A 78 -10.01 3.17 -6.54
CA GLY A 78 -9.50 3.49 -7.86
C GLY A 78 -9.20 4.98 -8.00
N TYR A 79 -8.03 5.33 -8.52
CA TYR A 79 -7.56 6.72 -8.64
C TYR A 79 -7.42 7.15 -10.11
N GLU A 80 -8.08 6.43 -11.01
CA GLU A 80 -8.07 6.70 -12.44
C GLU A 80 -9.43 6.34 -13.06
N THR A 81 -9.74 6.98 -14.18
CA THR A 81 -10.96 6.75 -14.97
C THR A 81 -11.03 5.34 -15.55
N LYS A 82 -12.26 4.85 -15.75
CA LYS A 82 -12.51 3.52 -16.36
C LYS A 82 -11.85 3.40 -17.73
N ASP A 83 -11.90 4.45 -18.54
CA ASP A 83 -11.28 4.49 -19.88
C ASP A 83 -9.76 4.28 -19.81
N ASN A 84 -9.08 4.97 -18.90
CA ASN A 84 -7.63 4.84 -18.75
C ASN A 84 -7.26 3.47 -18.17
N ILE A 85 -8.02 2.94 -17.20
CA ILE A 85 -7.79 1.58 -16.69
C ILE A 85 -8.00 0.55 -17.80
N SER A 86 -9.03 0.71 -18.65
CA SER A 86 -9.28 -0.16 -19.80
C SER A 86 -8.12 -0.12 -20.80
N LYS A 87 -7.57 1.07 -21.08
CA LYS A 87 -6.34 1.22 -21.89
C LYS A 87 -5.13 0.53 -21.27
N TYR A 88 -4.93 0.67 -19.96
CA TYR A 88 -3.83 -0.02 -19.27
C TYR A 88 -3.97 -1.54 -19.38
N ASN A 89 -5.20 -2.07 -19.24
CA ASN A 89 -5.46 -3.49 -19.41
C ASN A 89 -5.24 -3.97 -20.85
N GLN A 90 -5.63 -3.16 -21.84
CA GLN A 90 -5.33 -3.44 -23.26
C GLN A 90 -3.82 -3.47 -23.51
N GLU A 91 -3.05 -2.56 -22.93
CA GLU A 91 -1.59 -2.53 -23.11
C GLU A 91 -0.90 -3.75 -22.50
N ILE A 92 -1.29 -4.13 -21.28
CA ILE A 92 -0.65 -5.21 -20.50
C ILE A 92 -1.18 -6.58 -20.92
N ASN A 93 -2.49 -6.77 -20.89
CA ASN A 93 -3.16 -8.06 -21.07
C ASN A 93 -3.74 -8.26 -22.48
N LYS A 94 -3.60 -7.26 -23.38
CA LYS A 94 -4.10 -7.30 -24.78
C LYS A 94 -5.62 -7.40 -24.91
N VAL A 95 -6.34 -7.11 -23.83
CA VAL A 95 -7.81 -7.11 -23.78
C VAL A 95 -8.29 -5.84 -23.08
N PRO A 96 -9.22 -5.05 -23.65
CA PRO A 96 -9.75 -3.88 -22.98
C PRO A 96 -10.81 -4.32 -21.98
N LEU A 97 -10.91 -3.64 -20.84
CA LEU A 97 -12.02 -3.85 -19.91
C LEU A 97 -13.28 -3.20 -20.45
N LYS A 98 -14.39 -3.92 -20.36
CA LYS A 98 -15.73 -3.43 -20.67
C LYS A 98 -16.34 -2.71 -19.46
N PRO A 99 -17.29 -1.79 -19.67
CA PRO A 99 -17.96 -1.06 -18.58
C PRO A 99 -18.53 -1.95 -17.48
N GLU A 100 -19.10 -3.10 -17.84
CA GLU A 100 -19.70 -4.07 -16.92
C GLU A 100 -18.69 -4.84 -16.05
N GLU A 101 -17.40 -4.84 -16.41
CA GLU A 101 -16.34 -5.50 -15.64
C GLU A 101 -15.82 -4.65 -14.48
N PHE A 102 -16.15 -3.35 -14.46
CA PHE A 102 -15.79 -2.49 -13.35
C PHE A 102 -16.73 -2.69 -12.17
N ALA A 103 -16.15 -2.96 -11.00
CA ALA A 103 -16.91 -3.03 -9.76
C ALA A 103 -17.65 -1.71 -9.49
N ALA A 104 -18.93 -1.80 -9.06
CA ALA A 104 -19.75 -0.63 -8.76
C ALA A 104 -19.16 0.26 -7.67
N ASP A 105 -18.33 -0.32 -6.80
CA ASP A 105 -17.65 0.31 -5.68
C ASP A 105 -16.18 0.65 -5.99
N LEU A 106 -15.74 0.66 -7.26
CA LEU A 106 -14.36 0.94 -7.68
C LEU A 106 -13.76 2.18 -7.00
N TYR A 107 -14.55 3.24 -6.85
CA TYR A 107 -14.09 4.52 -6.29
C TYR A 107 -14.33 4.65 -4.78
N LEU A 108 -14.69 3.56 -4.10
CA LEU A 108 -14.89 3.51 -2.66
C LEU A 108 -13.72 2.76 -2.01
N VAL A 109 -13.47 3.09 -0.74
CA VAL A 109 -12.58 2.32 0.11
C VAL A 109 -13.39 1.16 0.69
N LYS A 110 -12.88 -0.07 0.59
CA LYS A 110 -13.64 -1.28 0.92
C LYS A 110 -13.22 -1.87 2.25
N HIS A 111 -14.19 -2.25 3.09
CA HIS A 111 -13.91 -2.97 4.33
C HIS A 111 -13.26 -4.33 4.03
N GLN A 112 -12.15 -4.61 4.69
CA GLN A 112 -11.43 -5.88 4.65
C GLN A 112 -11.65 -6.64 5.95
N ASP A 113 -11.69 -7.96 5.86
CA ASP A 113 -11.62 -8.82 7.04
C ASP A 113 -10.19 -8.88 7.58
N GLY A 114 -10.03 -8.71 8.89
CA GLY A 114 -8.78 -8.95 9.60
C GLY A 114 -8.83 -10.27 10.35
N ASP A 115 -7.66 -10.82 10.66
CA ASP A 115 -7.52 -12.17 11.23
C ASP A 115 -8.16 -12.32 12.61
N PHE A 116 -8.40 -11.21 13.33
CA PHE A 116 -8.95 -11.21 14.69
C PHE A 116 -10.40 -10.71 14.75
N ASN A 117 -11.20 -11.05 13.73
CA ASN A 117 -12.64 -10.76 13.66
C ASN A 117 -13.01 -9.28 13.82
N TYR A 118 -12.14 -8.40 13.31
CA TYR A 118 -12.42 -6.96 13.19
C TYR A 118 -12.25 -6.52 11.74
N LYS A 119 -13.00 -5.49 11.34
CA LYS A 119 -12.92 -4.93 9.99
C LYS A 119 -11.78 -3.91 9.91
N ILE A 120 -11.04 -3.98 8.82
CA ILE A 120 -9.95 -3.05 8.49
C ILE A 120 -10.37 -2.22 7.29
N VAL A 121 -10.11 -0.92 7.35
CA VAL A 121 -10.36 -0.02 6.24
C VAL A 121 -9.01 0.44 5.69
N PRO A 122 -8.69 0.18 4.41
CA PRO A 122 -7.46 0.67 3.80
C PRO A 122 -7.43 2.21 3.79
N PRO A 123 -6.25 2.85 3.80
CA PRO A 123 -6.17 4.29 3.71
C PRO A 123 -6.66 4.79 2.34
N ASP A 124 -7.34 5.94 2.33
CA ASP A 124 -7.44 6.75 1.13
C ASP A 124 -6.13 7.54 1.01
N PHE A 125 -5.30 7.18 0.03
CA PHE A 125 -3.99 7.78 -0.18
C PHE A 125 -4.02 9.29 -0.44
N THR A 126 -5.16 9.85 -0.83
CA THR A 126 -5.31 11.31 -1.04
C THR A 126 -5.77 12.07 0.20
N HIS A 127 -6.03 11.39 1.32
CA HIS A 127 -6.61 12.01 2.51
C HIS A 127 -5.99 11.53 3.83
N HIS A 128 -5.87 10.22 4.01
CA HIS A 128 -5.36 9.64 5.25
C HIS A 128 -3.83 9.72 5.33
N GLU A 129 -3.33 9.95 6.53
CA GLU A 129 -1.92 9.67 6.81
C GLU A 129 -1.67 8.17 6.88
N LEU A 130 -0.50 7.74 6.41
CA LEU A 130 -0.09 6.35 6.53
C LEU A 130 0.50 6.07 7.90
N ARG A 131 0.14 4.92 8.50
CA ARG A 131 0.42 4.62 9.92
C ARG A 131 1.90 4.71 10.30
N SER A 132 2.78 4.03 9.57
CA SER A 132 4.23 3.91 9.88
C SER A 132 5.14 4.32 8.73
N ILE A 133 4.58 4.77 7.61
CA ILE A 133 5.34 5.15 6.41
C ILE A 133 5.68 6.62 6.46
N THR A 134 6.95 6.94 6.27
CA THR A 134 7.49 8.31 6.31
C THR A 134 7.99 8.78 4.96
N ASP A 135 8.38 7.87 4.08
CA ASP A 135 9.11 8.13 2.83
C ASP A 135 8.86 7.02 1.79
N VAL A 136 9.39 7.19 0.58
CA VAL A 136 9.24 6.22 -0.52
C VAL A 136 9.91 4.87 -0.20
N PRO A 137 11.14 4.79 0.35
CA PRO A 137 11.74 3.52 0.76
C PRO A 137 10.89 2.71 1.75
N SER A 138 10.30 3.37 2.76
CA SER A 138 9.42 2.70 3.73
C SER A 138 8.11 2.23 3.10
N MET A 139 7.62 2.87 2.03
CA MET A 139 6.54 2.32 1.20
C MET A 139 6.96 1.04 0.49
N VAL A 140 8.15 1.01 -0.10
CA VAL A 140 8.67 -0.20 -0.78
C VAL A 140 8.75 -1.36 0.20
N TYR A 141 9.31 -1.14 1.41
CA TYR A 141 9.29 -2.16 2.46
C TYR A 141 7.87 -2.62 2.82
N ARG A 142 6.92 -1.68 2.97
CA ARG A 142 5.53 -2.04 3.24
C ARG A 142 4.93 -2.88 2.12
N LEU A 143 5.20 -2.57 0.86
CA LEU A 143 4.73 -3.36 -0.27
C LEU A 143 5.36 -4.75 -0.28
N MET A 144 6.64 -4.88 0.07
CA MET A 144 7.33 -6.18 0.12
C MET A 144 6.74 -7.11 1.19
N TYR A 145 6.52 -6.59 2.40
CA TYR A 145 6.04 -7.40 3.54
C TYR A 145 4.52 -7.50 3.65
N GLY A 146 3.78 -6.52 3.10
CA GLY A 146 2.35 -6.38 3.37
C GLY A 146 2.07 -5.93 4.81
N VAL A 147 0.86 -6.24 5.29
CA VAL A 147 0.42 -5.95 6.66
C VAL A 147 -0.20 -7.21 7.26
N ASN A 148 0.60 -7.95 8.00
CA ASN A 148 0.15 -9.15 8.72
C ASN A 148 -1.06 -8.86 9.60
N GLY A 149 -2.02 -9.80 9.67
CA GLY A 149 -3.27 -9.58 10.39
C GLY A 149 -4.35 -8.83 9.59
N SER A 150 -4.05 -8.44 8.34
CA SER A 150 -4.98 -7.74 7.45
C SER A 150 -5.00 -8.36 6.05
N GLY A 151 -5.99 -7.98 5.24
CA GLY A 151 -6.07 -8.37 3.83
C GLY A 151 -5.03 -7.72 2.89
N MET A 152 -3.99 -7.05 3.40
CA MET A 152 -2.91 -6.48 2.56
C MET A 152 -1.72 -7.46 2.49
N PRO A 153 -1.55 -8.24 1.40
CA PRO A 153 -0.46 -9.20 1.28
C PRO A 153 0.88 -8.51 0.99
N GLY A 154 1.96 -9.28 1.08
CA GLY A 154 3.26 -8.91 0.52
C GLY A 154 3.28 -9.08 -1.00
N TRP A 155 3.88 -8.13 -1.70
CA TRP A 155 3.90 -8.05 -3.17
C TRP A 155 5.27 -8.39 -3.77
N LYS A 156 6.27 -8.70 -2.93
CA LYS A 156 7.66 -8.94 -3.36
C LYS A 156 7.79 -10.05 -4.41
N ASP A 157 6.94 -11.07 -4.32
CA ASP A 157 6.95 -12.24 -5.19
C ASP A 157 5.88 -12.17 -6.30
N VAL A 158 5.10 -11.07 -6.33
CA VAL A 158 4.01 -10.85 -7.29
C VAL A 158 4.40 -9.85 -8.37
N VAL A 159 5.16 -8.81 -7.99
CA VAL A 159 5.64 -7.77 -8.90
C VAL A 159 7.16 -7.63 -8.83
N THR A 160 7.76 -7.08 -9.87
CA THR A 160 9.21 -6.86 -9.92
C THR A 160 9.65 -5.75 -8.97
N ASP A 161 10.93 -5.71 -8.61
CA ASP A 161 11.49 -4.66 -7.75
C ASP A 161 11.32 -3.26 -8.35
N GLN A 162 11.43 -3.14 -9.67
CA GLN A 162 11.14 -1.88 -10.37
C GLN A 162 9.66 -1.50 -10.25
N GLU A 163 8.74 -2.45 -10.26
CA GLU A 163 7.31 -2.19 -10.07
C GLU A 163 6.97 -1.82 -8.63
N LEU A 164 7.66 -2.37 -7.64
CA LEU A 164 7.54 -1.94 -6.24
C LEU A 164 7.89 -0.45 -6.09
N TRP A 165 9.00 -0.02 -6.69
CA TRP A 165 9.38 1.40 -6.70
C TRP A 165 8.36 2.25 -7.45
N ALA A 166 7.88 1.79 -8.61
CA ALA A 166 6.86 2.50 -9.38
C ALA A 166 5.55 2.67 -8.59
N LEU A 167 5.09 1.63 -7.89
CA LEU A 167 3.94 1.68 -6.99
C LEU A 167 4.18 2.67 -5.85
N ALA A 168 5.34 2.63 -5.19
CA ALA A 168 5.68 3.54 -4.10
C ALA A 168 5.66 5.00 -4.56
N TYR A 169 6.29 5.31 -5.70
CA TYR A 169 6.25 6.66 -6.27
C TYR A 169 4.85 7.11 -6.65
N TYR A 170 4.03 6.20 -7.19
CA TYR A 170 2.64 6.51 -7.52
C TYR A 170 1.81 6.81 -6.27
N VAL A 171 1.88 5.97 -5.24
CA VAL A 171 1.18 6.21 -3.97
C VAL A 171 1.67 7.50 -3.31
N GLN A 172 2.97 7.79 -3.37
CA GLN A 172 3.52 9.05 -2.90
C GLN A 172 2.95 10.26 -3.66
N SER A 173 2.79 10.17 -4.98
CA SER A 173 2.16 11.24 -5.77
C SER A 173 0.70 11.49 -5.38
N LEU A 174 -0.05 10.45 -5.00
CA LEU A 174 -1.42 10.60 -4.48
C LEU A 174 -1.45 11.29 -3.11
N ARG A 175 -0.48 10.97 -2.24
CA ARG A 175 -0.35 11.59 -0.92
C ARG A 175 -0.04 13.08 -1.00
N GLU A 176 0.76 13.48 -1.97
CA GLU A 176 1.10 14.88 -2.20
C GLU A 176 -0.10 15.71 -2.67
N MET A 177 -1.17 15.07 -3.14
CA MET A 177 -2.42 15.76 -3.47
C MET A 177 -3.26 16.14 -2.24
N LYS A 178 -2.93 15.62 -1.05
CA LYS A 178 -3.69 15.90 0.17
C LYS A 178 -3.75 17.41 0.42
N ASP A 179 -4.97 17.91 0.64
CA ASP A 179 -5.25 19.34 0.89
C ASP A 179 -4.85 20.27 -0.28
N THR A 180 -4.77 19.75 -1.51
CA THR A 180 -4.50 20.53 -2.73
C THR A 180 -5.71 20.56 -3.70
N PRO A 181 -5.80 21.55 -4.61
CA PRO A 181 -6.81 21.59 -5.67
C PRO A 181 -6.84 20.34 -6.55
N ALA A 182 -5.66 19.74 -6.82
CA ALA A 182 -5.53 18.55 -7.67
C ALA A 182 -6.33 17.35 -7.14
N ARG A 183 -6.50 17.23 -5.81
CA ARG A 183 -7.37 16.19 -5.24
C ARG A 183 -8.83 16.41 -5.60
N TYR A 184 -9.32 17.64 -5.53
CA TYR A 184 -10.71 17.95 -5.86
C TYR A 184 -11.00 17.67 -7.34
N GLU A 185 -10.09 18.10 -8.22
CA GLU A 185 -10.18 17.81 -9.66
C GLU A 185 -10.20 16.31 -9.94
N LEU A 186 -9.35 15.53 -9.26
CA LEU A 186 -9.36 14.07 -9.36
C LEU A 186 -10.71 13.50 -8.93
N LEU A 187 -11.21 13.87 -7.75
CA LEU A 187 -12.47 13.31 -7.24
C LEU A 187 -13.67 13.69 -8.09
N GLU A 188 -13.71 14.91 -8.63
CA GLU A 188 -14.77 15.37 -9.54
C GLU A 188 -14.73 14.58 -10.85
N LYS A 189 -13.52 14.36 -11.40
CA LYS A 189 -13.31 13.52 -12.59
C LYS A 189 -13.84 12.10 -12.36
N LEU A 190 -13.57 11.50 -11.20
CA LEU A 190 -14.02 10.14 -10.88
C LEU A 190 -15.51 10.06 -10.56
N LYS A 191 -16.11 11.10 -9.98
CA LYS A 191 -17.56 11.17 -9.74
C LYS A 191 -18.35 11.11 -11.05
N ASN A 192 -17.83 11.73 -12.11
CA ASN A 192 -18.43 11.73 -13.45
C ASN A 192 -18.29 10.39 -14.21
N GLN A 193 -17.71 9.36 -13.58
CA GLN A 193 -17.57 8.01 -14.14
C GLN A 193 -18.67 7.05 -13.65
N LYS A 194 -19.58 7.54 -12.80
CA LYS A 194 -20.70 6.79 -12.23
C LYS A 194 -21.87 6.70 -13.21
#